data_AF-A0A0F2JIT6-F1
#
_entry.id   AF-A0A0F2JIT6-F1
#
_cell.length_a   1.000
_cell.length_b   1.000
_cell.length_c   1.000
_cell.angle_alpha   90.00
_cell.angle_beta   90.00
_cell.angle_gamma   90.00
#
_symmetry.space_group_name_H-M   'P 1'
#
loop_
_entity.id
_entity.type
_entity.pdbx_description
1 polymer ?
#
loop_
_entity_poly.entity_id
_entity_poly.type
_entity_poly.pdbx_seq_one_letter_code
_entity_poly.pdbx_strand_id
1 'polypeptide(L)'
;MATNTPNYNLTKPAGTDTVDIGVINTNMDLIDAAVALKAPLASPTLTGTPTVPTAAVNTNTTQAASTAFVLAQAGTVAPVMDGVATVGVATKFARADHTHPSDTAKADQAAVTSHLAENSSQTVKGHVELATAAETTTGTDNTRAVHPAGLKVELDKKIAHSLATAVSDFLVSSGAGVFVKKTLEEVKTILGLGTAAYTASTAYATAAQGTLATNAMPLSQKGAVGGVALFDDVTAHLAESATLSELAHVKHGTLTTTLDTAWAGAQAPFTKTQAVAGILATDNPIVDVTMGGTYSTDEARLDAWSQIYRITTANDSITLYAKKAPTVALPIQLKVVR
;
A
#
# COMPACT_ATOMS: atom_id res chain seq x y z
N MET A 1 123.94 -61.09 11.23
CA MET A 1 122.78 -61.44 12.09
C MET A 1 121.54 -61.34 11.23
N ALA A 2 120.70 -62.37 11.21
CA ALA A 2 119.44 -62.33 10.48
C ALA A 2 118.57 -61.15 10.97
N THR A 3 117.85 -60.50 10.06
CA THR A 3 116.97 -59.37 10.38
C THR A 3 115.54 -59.74 10.00
N ASN A 4 114.55 -59.22 10.71
CA ASN A 4 113.14 -59.58 10.48
C ASN A 4 112.41 -58.53 9.62
N THR A 5 111.29 -58.91 9.01
CA THR A 5 110.38 -57.96 8.35
C THR A 5 109.51 -57.21 9.37
N PRO A 6 109.18 -55.92 9.16
CA PRO A 6 108.43 -55.13 10.16
C PRO A 6 106.99 -55.60 10.42
N ASN A 7 106.31 -56.15 9.39
CA ASN A 7 104.87 -56.40 9.45
C ASN A 7 104.51 -57.80 9.96
N TYR A 8 105.30 -58.82 9.59
CA TYR A 8 105.00 -60.22 9.89
C TYR A 8 106.21 -60.95 10.51
N ASN A 9 107.24 -60.19 10.93
CA ASN A 9 108.43 -60.70 11.61
C ASN A 9 109.14 -61.85 10.87
N LEU A 10 109.09 -61.88 9.54
CA LEU A 10 109.69 -62.95 8.73
C LEU A 10 111.21 -62.83 8.76
N THR A 11 111.92 -63.94 8.93
CA THR A 11 113.39 -63.97 8.95
C THR A 11 113.93 -63.72 7.54
N LYS A 12 114.77 -62.71 7.35
CA LYS A 12 115.43 -62.42 6.07
C LYS A 12 116.75 -63.19 5.98
N PRO A 13 117.03 -63.88 4.86
CA PRO A 13 118.34 -64.48 4.63
C PRO A 13 119.39 -63.37 4.46
N ALA A 14 120.56 -63.51 5.08
CA ALA A 14 121.75 -62.78 4.66
C ALA A 14 122.35 -63.49 3.43
N GLY A 15 122.96 -62.75 2.50
CA GLY A 15 123.47 -63.29 1.24
C GLY A 15 124.57 -64.36 1.36
N THR A 16 125.02 -64.66 2.58
CA THR A 16 126.01 -65.70 2.93
C THR A 16 125.42 -66.86 3.73
N ASP A 17 124.12 -66.85 4.05
CA ASP A 17 123.50 -67.87 4.89
C ASP A 17 123.27 -69.16 4.10
N THR A 18 123.51 -70.31 4.76
CA THR A 18 123.08 -71.61 4.23
C THR A 18 121.56 -71.71 4.28
N VAL A 19 120.94 -72.32 3.26
CA VAL A 19 119.49 -72.49 3.19
C VAL A 19 118.98 -73.36 4.34
N ASP A 20 118.30 -72.75 5.31
CA ASP A 20 117.63 -73.44 6.42
C ASP A 20 116.14 -73.66 6.09
N ILE A 21 115.78 -74.93 5.85
CA ILE A 21 114.42 -75.35 5.52
C ILE A 21 113.44 -75.04 6.68
N GLY A 22 113.89 -75.08 7.94
CA GLY A 22 113.06 -74.79 9.10
C GLY A 22 112.63 -73.32 9.15
N VAL A 23 113.55 -72.41 8.82
CA VAL A 23 113.25 -70.97 8.70
C VAL A 23 112.29 -70.70 7.55
N ILE A 24 112.46 -71.40 6.42
CA ILE A 24 111.56 -71.27 5.26
C ILE A 24 110.14 -71.71 5.63
N ASN A 25 109.98 -72.89 6.23
CA ASN A 25 108.66 -73.39 6.64
C ASN A 25 107.99 -72.43 7.62
N THR A 26 108.73 -71.94 8.61
CA THR A 26 108.22 -70.96 9.59
C THR A 26 107.72 -69.67 8.91
N ASN A 27 108.50 -69.12 7.97
CA ASN A 27 108.08 -67.93 7.22
C ASN A 27 106.85 -68.22 6.34
N MET A 28 106.75 -69.40 5.74
CA MET A 28 105.61 -69.80 4.91
C MET A 28 104.33 -69.92 5.73
N ASP A 29 104.38 -70.53 6.91
CA ASP A 29 103.22 -70.63 7.82
C ASP A 29 102.75 -69.23 8.29
N LEU A 30 103.69 -68.33 8.59
CA LEU A 30 103.38 -66.95 8.96
C LEU A 30 102.72 -66.19 7.80
N ILE A 31 103.17 -66.42 6.56
CA ILE A 31 102.58 -65.82 5.36
C ILE A 31 101.17 -66.37 5.14
N ASP A 32 100.97 -67.68 5.25
CA ASP A 32 99.67 -68.32 5.04
C ASP A 32 98.63 -67.81 6.04
N ALA A 33 98.99 -67.76 7.33
CA ALA A 33 98.15 -67.18 8.37
C ALA A 33 97.83 -65.71 8.13
N ALA A 34 98.80 -64.91 7.68
CA ALA A 34 98.59 -63.50 7.37
C ALA A 34 97.67 -63.28 6.16
N VAL A 35 97.77 -64.14 5.14
CA VAL A 35 96.92 -64.11 3.94
C VAL A 35 95.50 -64.53 4.29
N ALA A 36 95.32 -65.54 5.16
CA ALA A 36 94.01 -65.99 5.63
C ALA A 36 93.20 -64.90 6.36
N LEU A 37 93.87 -63.86 6.90
CA LEU A 37 93.24 -62.71 7.55
C LEU A 37 92.82 -61.60 6.57
N LYS A 38 93.21 -61.65 5.30
CA LYS A 38 92.81 -60.66 4.29
C LYS A 38 91.46 -61.03 3.66
N ALA A 39 90.71 -60.01 3.26
CA ALA A 39 89.48 -60.23 2.50
C ALA A 39 89.80 -60.69 1.06
N PRO A 40 88.99 -61.58 0.45
CA PRO A 40 89.11 -61.94 -0.95
C PRO A 40 89.06 -60.72 -1.88
N LEU A 41 89.83 -60.74 -2.97
CA LEU A 41 89.81 -59.65 -3.96
C LEU A 41 88.45 -59.54 -4.66
N ALA A 42 87.89 -60.69 -5.05
CA ALA A 42 86.58 -60.77 -5.67
C ALA A 42 85.51 -61.01 -4.61
N SER A 43 84.48 -60.17 -4.60
CA SER A 43 83.29 -60.32 -3.74
C SER A 43 83.62 -60.61 -2.26
N PRO A 44 84.41 -59.76 -1.59
CA PRO A 44 84.71 -59.96 -0.18
C PRO A 44 83.43 -59.95 0.65
N THR A 45 83.29 -60.92 1.55
CA THR A 45 82.26 -60.87 2.59
C THR A 45 82.78 -60.01 3.74
N LEU A 46 82.16 -58.87 3.99
CA LEU A 46 82.50 -57.99 5.10
C LEU A 46 81.71 -58.41 6.36
N THR A 47 82.36 -58.42 7.52
CA THR A 47 81.76 -58.72 8.82
C THR A 47 81.98 -57.57 9.82
N GLY A 48 81.19 -57.51 10.89
CA GLY A 48 81.26 -56.43 11.89
C GLY A 48 80.73 -55.09 11.37
N THR A 49 81.41 -53.98 11.70
CA THR A 49 81.06 -52.63 11.24
C THR A 49 82.21 -52.05 10.41
N PRO A 50 82.26 -52.33 9.09
CA PRO A 50 83.28 -51.78 8.20
C PRO A 50 83.23 -50.25 8.19
N THR A 51 84.38 -49.61 8.39
CA THR A 51 84.51 -48.15 8.25
C THR A 51 85.13 -47.82 6.91
N VAL A 52 84.58 -46.83 6.21
CA VAL A 52 85.13 -46.26 4.98
C VAL A 52 85.22 -44.74 5.12
N PRO A 53 86.18 -44.07 4.46
CA PRO A 53 86.26 -42.61 4.49
C PRO A 53 84.97 -41.94 4.02
N THR A 54 84.60 -40.83 4.63
CA THR A 54 83.46 -40.02 4.18
C THR A 54 83.85 -39.22 2.93
N ALA A 55 83.20 -39.53 1.82
CA ALA A 55 83.36 -38.79 0.57
C ALA A 55 82.82 -37.37 0.68
N ALA A 56 83.29 -36.48 -0.19
CA ALA A 56 82.62 -35.20 -0.40
C ALA A 56 81.22 -35.41 -1.02
N VAL A 57 80.29 -34.50 -0.73
CA VAL A 57 78.94 -34.48 -1.32
C VAL A 57 79.03 -34.50 -2.85
N ASN A 58 78.12 -35.24 -3.49
CA ASN A 58 78.04 -35.45 -4.95
C ASN A 58 79.21 -36.23 -5.57
N THR A 59 80.05 -36.90 -4.78
CA THR A 59 81.04 -37.85 -5.31
C THR A 59 80.33 -39.00 -6.03
N ASN A 60 80.64 -39.18 -7.32
CA ASN A 60 80.10 -40.25 -8.17
C ASN A 60 81.24 -41.12 -8.70
N THR A 61 81.65 -42.10 -7.89
CA THR A 61 82.72 -43.05 -8.20
C THR A 61 82.30 -44.45 -7.75
N THR A 62 83.14 -45.45 -8.00
CA THR A 62 82.91 -46.84 -7.59
C THR A 62 83.26 -47.12 -6.13
N GLN A 63 83.61 -46.10 -5.33
CA GLN A 63 83.95 -46.28 -3.93
C GLN A 63 82.72 -46.65 -3.09
N ALA A 64 82.93 -47.40 -2.01
CA ALA A 64 81.88 -47.70 -1.03
C ALA A 64 81.42 -46.41 -0.31
N ALA A 65 80.11 -46.26 -0.11
CA ALA A 65 79.53 -45.11 0.56
C ALA A 65 79.54 -45.27 2.09
N SER A 66 80.05 -44.27 2.82
CA SER A 66 79.84 -44.17 4.27
C SER A 66 78.40 -43.73 4.59
N THR A 67 77.89 -44.09 5.75
CA THR A 67 76.57 -43.63 6.23
C THR A 67 76.48 -42.11 6.35
N ALA A 68 77.57 -41.46 6.77
CA ALA A 68 77.66 -40.00 6.83
C ALA A 68 77.52 -39.33 5.45
N PHE A 69 78.12 -39.92 4.41
CA PHE A 69 77.95 -39.44 3.03
C PHE A 69 76.49 -39.57 2.58
N VAL A 70 75.83 -40.71 2.86
CA VAL A 70 74.42 -40.92 2.50
C VAL A 70 73.51 -39.89 3.17
N LEU A 71 73.68 -39.60 4.47
CA LEU A 71 72.89 -38.57 5.14
C LEU A 71 73.13 -37.17 4.55
N ALA A 72 74.38 -36.85 4.19
CA ALA A 72 74.74 -35.55 3.62
C ALA A 72 74.15 -35.30 2.21
N GLN A 73 73.75 -36.37 1.49
CA GLN A 73 73.11 -36.26 0.17
C GLN A 73 71.63 -35.88 0.22
N ALA A 74 71.01 -35.80 1.41
CA ALA A 74 69.62 -35.36 1.54
C ALA A 74 69.46 -33.87 1.15
N GLY A 75 68.39 -33.54 0.43
CA GLY A 75 67.99 -32.15 0.19
C GLY A 75 67.40 -31.54 1.47
N THR A 76 67.80 -30.31 1.81
CA THR A 76 67.33 -29.60 3.01
C THR A 76 66.38 -28.45 2.69
N VAL A 77 66.11 -28.21 1.41
CA VAL A 77 65.27 -27.12 0.92
C VAL A 77 63.96 -27.73 0.44
N ALA A 78 62.84 -27.15 0.90
CA ALA A 78 61.53 -27.52 0.40
C ALA A 78 61.43 -27.12 -1.09
N PRO A 79 60.83 -27.94 -1.95
CA PRO A 79 60.63 -27.58 -3.35
C PRO A 79 59.86 -26.27 -3.45
N VAL A 80 60.19 -25.46 -4.46
CA VAL A 80 59.42 -24.24 -4.75
C VAL A 80 58.05 -24.68 -5.28
N MET A 81 57.00 -24.27 -4.58
CA MET A 81 55.61 -24.41 -5.00
C MET A 81 55.25 -23.25 -5.95
N ASP A 82 54.23 -23.43 -6.78
CA ASP A 82 53.67 -22.38 -7.66
C ASP A 82 54.56 -21.97 -8.86
N GLY A 83 55.37 -22.90 -9.37
CA GLY A 83 56.15 -22.74 -10.60
C GLY A 83 55.73 -23.68 -11.73
N VAL A 84 56.30 -23.50 -12.93
CA VAL A 84 56.21 -24.52 -13.99
C VAL A 84 56.98 -25.76 -13.54
N ALA A 85 56.34 -26.92 -13.57
CA ALA A 85 56.95 -28.18 -13.16
C ALA A 85 58.26 -28.43 -13.90
N THR A 86 59.37 -28.49 -13.16
CA THR A 86 60.73 -28.66 -13.69
C THR A 86 61.45 -29.73 -12.90
N VAL A 87 62.14 -30.63 -13.60
CA VAL A 87 62.80 -31.80 -13.00
C VAL A 87 63.95 -31.39 -12.06
N GLY A 88 64.57 -30.21 -12.23
CA GLY A 88 65.77 -29.81 -11.50
C GLY A 88 67.02 -30.55 -12.00
N VAL A 89 68.21 -30.05 -11.65
CA VAL A 89 69.53 -30.59 -12.04
C VAL A 89 70.39 -31.02 -10.85
N ALA A 90 69.95 -30.79 -9.61
CA ALA A 90 70.70 -31.21 -8.43
C ALA A 90 70.83 -32.74 -8.33
N THR A 91 71.97 -33.22 -7.83
CA THR A 91 72.29 -34.66 -7.68
C THR A 91 71.94 -35.22 -6.29
N LYS A 92 71.23 -34.44 -5.46
CA LYS A 92 70.74 -34.82 -4.12
C LYS A 92 69.46 -35.66 -4.18
N PHE A 93 69.16 -36.44 -3.14
CA PHE A 93 68.04 -37.43 -3.10
C PHE A 93 66.62 -36.88 -3.25
N ALA A 94 66.44 -35.55 -3.27
CA ALA A 94 65.14 -34.92 -3.50
C ALA A 94 65.22 -33.80 -4.55
N ARG A 95 66.31 -33.72 -5.33
CA ARG A 95 66.62 -32.62 -6.27
C ARG A 95 66.14 -31.28 -5.72
N ALA A 96 66.92 -30.70 -4.81
CA ALA A 96 66.51 -29.53 -4.00
C ALA A 96 66.06 -28.29 -4.82
N ASP A 97 66.28 -28.32 -6.13
CA ASP A 97 65.93 -27.32 -7.13
C ASP A 97 64.74 -27.70 -8.03
N HIS A 98 64.08 -28.83 -7.80
CA HIS A 98 62.87 -29.17 -8.54
C HIS A 98 61.70 -28.30 -8.06
N THR A 99 60.79 -27.99 -8.99
CA THR A 99 59.60 -27.18 -8.74
C THR A 99 58.36 -28.07 -8.83
N HIS A 100 57.43 -27.90 -7.89
CA HIS A 100 56.11 -28.49 -8.01
C HIS A 100 55.18 -27.52 -8.76
N PRO A 101 54.22 -28.03 -9.57
CA PRO A 101 53.14 -27.19 -10.07
C PRO A 101 52.33 -26.62 -8.90
N SER A 102 51.65 -25.50 -9.13
CA SER A 102 50.75 -24.92 -8.13
C SER A 102 49.76 -25.98 -7.64
N ASP A 103 49.54 -25.99 -6.32
CA ASP A 103 48.62 -26.92 -5.68
C ASP A 103 47.22 -26.69 -6.27
N THR A 104 46.77 -27.56 -7.17
CA THR A 104 45.46 -27.40 -7.83
C THR A 104 44.31 -27.45 -6.81
N ALA A 105 44.55 -27.91 -5.56
CA ALA A 105 43.58 -27.87 -4.48
C ALA A 105 43.55 -26.54 -3.71
N LYS A 106 44.55 -25.66 -3.88
CA LYS A 106 44.52 -24.27 -3.43
C LYS A 106 44.36 -23.40 -4.67
N ALA A 107 43.14 -22.96 -4.92
CA ALA A 107 42.89 -21.95 -5.94
C ALA A 107 43.92 -20.82 -5.78
N ASP A 108 44.61 -20.47 -6.87
CA ASP A 108 45.63 -19.44 -6.88
C ASP A 108 45.09 -18.22 -6.13
N GLN A 109 45.73 -17.87 -5.01
CA GLN A 109 45.24 -16.81 -4.13
C GLN A 109 45.17 -15.48 -4.89
N ALA A 110 46.00 -15.28 -5.91
CA ALA A 110 45.91 -14.14 -6.82
C ALA A 110 44.66 -14.23 -7.71
N ALA A 111 44.33 -15.41 -8.24
CA ALA A 111 43.12 -15.62 -9.02
C ALA A 111 41.84 -15.46 -8.19
N VAL A 112 41.83 -15.97 -6.95
CA VAL A 112 40.72 -15.79 -6.00
C VAL A 112 40.58 -14.32 -5.61
N THR A 113 41.69 -13.64 -5.32
CA THR A 113 41.69 -12.20 -5.00
C THR A 113 41.22 -11.37 -6.19
N SER A 114 41.62 -11.70 -7.43
CA SER A 114 41.14 -11.03 -8.65
C SER A 114 39.63 -11.25 -8.86
N HIS A 115 39.14 -12.47 -8.66
CA HIS A 115 37.73 -12.78 -8.77
C HIS A 115 36.89 -12.07 -7.68
N LEU A 116 37.44 -11.92 -6.47
CA LEU A 116 36.81 -11.21 -5.35
C LEU A 116 36.99 -9.69 -5.41
N ALA A 117 37.89 -9.17 -6.24
CA ALA A 117 38.13 -7.73 -6.37
C ALA A 117 37.16 -7.06 -7.36
N GLU A 118 36.57 -7.82 -8.28
CA GLU A 118 35.70 -7.29 -9.33
C GLU A 118 34.22 -7.37 -8.95
N ASN A 119 33.75 -6.33 -8.27
CA ASN A 119 32.31 -6.11 -8.08
C ASN A 119 31.62 -5.92 -9.44
N SER A 120 30.45 -6.55 -9.61
CA SER A 120 29.62 -6.31 -10.79
C SER A 120 29.22 -4.84 -10.90
N SER A 121 29.08 -4.35 -12.12
CA SER A 121 28.58 -3.01 -12.41
C SER A 121 27.67 -3.04 -13.63
N GLN A 122 27.13 -1.88 -14.02
CA GLN A 122 26.29 -1.77 -15.22
C GLN A 122 27.07 -2.02 -16.52
N THR A 123 28.41 -1.95 -16.49
CA THR A 123 29.27 -2.08 -17.67
C THR A 123 30.21 -3.29 -17.60
N VAL A 124 30.37 -3.89 -16.41
CA VAL A 124 31.32 -4.99 -16.16
C VAL A 124 30.61 -6.11 -15.41
N LYS A 125 30.73 -7.35 -15.91
CA LYS A 125 30.26 -8.54 -15.20
C LYS A 125 31.17 -8.80 -14.00
N GLY A 126 30.60 -9.16 -12.86
CA GLY A 126 31.34 -9.49 -11.65
C GLY A 126 30.44 -10.23 -10.66
N HIS A 127 30.92 -10.41 -9.45
CA HIS A 127 30.12 -10.95 -8.36
C HIS A 127 29.33 -9.81 -7.67
N VAL A 128 28.25 -10.17 -6.99
CA VAL A 128 27.37 -9.22 -6.30
C VAL A 128 26.90 -9.85 -4.99
N GLU A 129 26.86 -9.06 -3.93
CA GLU A 129 26.22 -9.46 -2.67
C GLU A 129 24.70 -9.27 -2.76
N LEU A 130 23.94 -10.07 -2.01
CA LEU A 130 22.49 -9.89 -1.90
C LEU A 130 22.18 -8.77 -0.91
N ALA A 131 21.30 -7.86 -1.31
CA ALA A 131 20.82 -6.78 -0.44
C ALA A 131 20.00 -7.35 0.72
N THR A 132 20.14 -6.76 1.91
CA THR A 132 19.24 -7.00 3.04
C THR A 132 17.84 -6.43 2.76
N ALA A 133 16.85 -6.81 3.58
CA ALA A 133 15.50 -6.25 3.46
C ALA A 133 15.47 -4.73 3.68
N ALA A 134 16.28 -4.20 4.61
CA ALA A 134 16.35 -2.76 4.89
C ALA A 134 16.99 -1.98 3.73
N GLU A 135 18.04 -2.53 3.11
CA GLU A 135 18.66 -1.95 1.91
C GLU A 135 17.71 -1.98 0.73
N THR A 136 16.96 -3.08 0.55
CA THR A 136 15.93 -3.20 -0.48
C THR A 136 14.82 -2.16 -0.30
N THR A 137 14.35 -1.93 0.93
CA THR A 137 13.36 -0.87 1.24
C THR A 137 13.93 0.54 1.01
N THR A 138 15.18 0.78 1.38
CA THR A 138 15.82 2.10 1.23
C THR A 138 16.08 2.44 -0.24
N GLY A 139 16.48 1.44 -1.05
CA GLY A 139 16.55 1.55 -2.50
C GLY A 139 17.66 2.46 -3.06
N THR A 140 18.68 2.80 -2.26
CA THR A 140 19.79 3.68 -2.68
C THR A 140 21.07 2.93 -3.03
N ASP A 141 21.19 1.66 -2.66
CA ASP A 141 22.37 0.84 -2.94
C ASP A 141 22.36 0.37 -4.41
N ASN A 142 23.44 0.66 -5.13
CA ASN A 142 23.64 0.28 -6.53
C ASN A 142 24.72 -0.79 -6.73
N THR A 143 25.18 -1.40 -5.64
CA THR A 143 26.27 -2.39 -5.61
C THR A 143 25.80 -3.78 -5.17
N ARG A 144 24.55 -3.90 -4.69
CA ARG A 144 23.94 -5.16 -4.25
C ARG A 144 22.71 -5.54 -5.08
N ALA A 145 22.49 -6.84 -5.23
CA ALA A 145 21.34 -7.37 -5.95
C ALA A 145 20.16 -7.61 -5.01
N VAL A 146 18.95 -7.21 -5.40
CA VAL A 146 17.73 -7.54 -4.67
C VAL A 146 17.39 -9.02 -4.89
N HIS A 147 17.14 -9.74 -3.80
CA HIS A 147 16.70 -11.14 -3.85
C HIS A 147 15.16 -11.26 -3.86
N PRO A 148 14.58 -12.38 -4.33
CA PRO A 148 13.13 -12.52 -4.48
C PRO A 148 12.32 -12.26 -3.20
N ALA A 149 12.81 -12.66 -2.03
CA ALA A 149 12.10 -12.42 -0.77
C ALA A 149 12.13 -10.93 -0.37
N GLY A 150 13.23 -10.21 -0.58
CA GLY A 150 13.29 -8.75 -0.39
C GLY A 150 12.38 -8.01 -1.37
N LEU A 151 12.38 -8.45 -2.63
CA LEU A 151 11.46 -7.93 -3.66
C LEU A 151 9.99 -8.15 -3.27
N LYS A 152 9.65 -9.33 -2.72
CA LYS A 152 8.29 -9.64 -2.26
C LYS A 152 7.82 -8.66 -1.18
N VAL A 153 8.67 -8.32 -0.20
CA VAL A 153 8.34 -7.36 0.86
C VAL A 153 7.92 -6.00 0.27
N GLU A 154 8.63 -5.52 -0.75
CA GLU A 154 8.28 -4.26 -1.40
C GLU A 154 7.05 -4.38 -2.32
N LEU A 155 6.87 -5.51 -3.00
CA LEU A 155 5.66 -5.76 -3.79
C LEU A 155 4.41 -5.89 -2.93
N ASP A 156 4.51 -6.47 -1.73
CA ASP A 156 3.39 -6.58 -0.79
C ASP A 156 2.94 -5.21 -0.26
N LYS A 157 3.85 -4.22 -0.18
CA LYS A 157 3.49 -2.82 0.11
C LYS A 157 2.74 -2.16 -1.05
N LYS A 158 2.98 -2.61 -2.29
CA LYS A 158 2.19 -2.16 -3.44
C LYS A 158 0.83 -2.82 -3.38
N ILE A 159 -0.22 -2.06 -3.70
CA ILE A 159 -1.58 -2.57 -3.72
C ILE A 159 -1.71 -3.52 -4.92
N ALA A 160 -1.51 -4.83 -4.68
CA ALA A 160 -1.54 -5.89 -5.69
C ALA A 160 -2.96 -6.38 -6.05
N HIS A 161 -4.00 -5.77 -5.49
CA HIS A 161 -5.37 -6.16 -5.76
C HIS A 161 -5.89 -5.24 -6.86
N SER A 162 -6.22 -5.81 -8.01
CA SER A 162 -7.15 -5.13 -8.92
C SER A 162 -8.39 -4.75 -8.10
N LEU A 163 -9.02 -3.63 -8.44
CA LEU A 163 -10.28 -3.15 -7.84
C LEU A 163 -11.38 -4.24 -7.74
N ALA A 164 -11.20 -5.39 -8.41
CA ALA A 164 -12.12 -6.52 -8.50
C ALA A 164 -12.08 -7.53 -7.34
N THR A 165 -11.05 -7.56 -6.47
CA THR A 165 -10.98 -8.55 -5.36
C THR A 165 -11.14 -7.96 -3.97
N ALA A 166 -11.06 -6.63 -3.83
CA ALA A 166 -11.18 -6.00 -2.53
C ALA A 166 -12.62 -5.55 -2.26
N VAL A 167 -13.40 -6.42 -1.62
CA VAL A 167 -14.70 -6.02 -1.07
C VAL A 167 -14.43 -5.01 0.04
N SER A 168 -14.65 -3.71 -0.23
CA SER A 168 -14.54 -2.58 0.70
C SER A 168 -13.16 -1.95 0.95
N ASP A 169 -12.09 -2.26 0.20
CA ASP A 169 -10.85 -1.45 0.28
C ASP A 169 -10.94 -0.27 -0.70
N PHE A 170 -10.96 0.94 -0.15
CA PHE A 170 -10.84 2.20 -0.89
C PHE A 170 -9.45 2.78 -0.72
N LEU A 171 -8.91 3.38 -1.79
CA LEU A 171 -7.66 4.13 -1.71
C LEU A 171 -7.98 5.59 -1.39
N VAL A 172 -7.42 6.07 -0.28
CA VAL A 172 -7.56 7.46 0.15
C VAL A 172 -6.17 8.08 0.20
N SER A 173 -5.99 9.25 -0.41
CA SER A 173 -4.75 10.00 -0.25
C SER A 173 -4.67 10.53 1.19
N SER A 174 -3.57 10.22 1.88
CA SER A 174 -3.28 10.80 3.20
C SER A 174 -2.21 11.90 3.13
N GLY A 175 -1.76 12.25 1.93
CA GLY A 175 -0.75 13.27 1.66
C GLY A 175 -0.30 13.22 0.19
N ALA A 176 0.56 14.17 -0.22
CA ALA A 176 1.10 14.19 -1.56
C ALA A 176 1.88 12.89 -1.86
N GLY A 177 1.40 12.10 -2.82
CA GLY A 177 2.01 10.81 -3.21
C GLY A 177 1.83 9.66 -2.21
N VAL A 178 1.08 9.86 -1.12
CA VAL A 178 0.83 8.84 -0.09
C VAL A 178 -0.61 8.38 -0.17
N PHE A 179 -0.83 7.11 -0.47
CA PHE A 179 -2.16 6.48 -0.50
C PHE A 179 -2.22 5.38 0.55
N VAL A 180 -3.27 5.40 1.37
CA VAL A 180 -3.57 4.36 2.34
C VAL A 180 -4.83 3.62 1.94
N LYS A 181 -4.89 2.32 2.26
CA LYS A 181 -6.12 1.55 2.16
C LYS A 181 -7.02 1.90 3.35
N LYS A 182 -8.31 2.08 3.07
CA LYS A 182 -9.37 2.31 4.05
C LYS A 182 -10.54 1.40 3.76
N THR A 183 -11.17 0.89 4.81
CA THR A 183 -12.43 0.18 4.70
C THR A 183 -13.55 1.13 4.28
N LEU A 184 -14.66 0.58 3.76
CA LEU A 184 -15.86 1.36 3.44
C LEU A 184 -16.35 2.19 4.64
N GLU A 185 -16.32 1.65 5.86
CA GLU A 185 -16.71 2.38 7.09
C GLU A 185 -15.74 3.53 7.44
N GLU A 186 -14.43 3.33 7.27
CA GLU A 186 -13.47 4.40 7.50
C GLU A 186 -13.63 5.53 6.47
N VAL A 187 -13.92 5.20 5.20
CA VAL A 187 -14.18 6.19 4.16
C VAL A 187 -15.46 6.98 4.45
N LYS A 188 -16.53 6.33 4.93
CA LYS A 188 -17.74 7.01 5.39
C LYS A 188 -17.43 8.04 6.45
N THR A 189 -16.61 7.66 7.42
CA THR A 189 -16.20 8.52 8.51
C THR A 189 -15.40 9.72 8.01
N ILE A 190 -14.43 9.50 7.11
CA ILE A 190 -13.60 10.56 6.52
C ILE A 190 -14.45 11.55 5.70
N LEU A 191 -15.42 11.06 4.93
CA LEU A 191 -16.28 11.87 4.08
C LEU A 191 -17.52 12.46 4.80
N GLY A 192 -17.70 12.16 6.09
CA GLY A 192 -18.87 12.60 6.86
C GLY A 192 -20.19 11.96 6.42
N LEU A 193 -20.15 10.81 5.75
CA LEU A 193 -21.33 10.12 5.22
C LEU A 193 -21.93 9.21 6.30
N GLY A 194 -23.21 9.41 6.64
CA GLY A 194 -23.93 8.60 7.62
C GLY A 194 -24.26 7.17 7.14
N THR A 195 -24.89 6.38 8.02
CA THR A 195 -25.23 4.96 7.78
C THR A 195 -26.19 4.72 6.59
N ALA A 196 -26.86 5.75 6.07
CA ALA A 196 -27.91 5.65 5.05
C ALA A 196 -27.44 5.74 3.58
N ALA A 197 -26.14 5.87 3.30
CA ALA A 197 -25.63 6.22 1.96
C ALA A 197 -25.71 5.10 0.86
N TYR A 198 -26.47 4.01 1.04
CA TYR A 198 -26.35 2.79 0.22
C TYR A 198 -27.54 2.39 -0.64
N THR A 199 -28.68 3.07 -0.62
CA THR A 199 -29.91 2.45 -1.20
C THR A 199 -30.48 3.13 -2.44
N ALA A 200 -30.14 4.39 -2.76
CA ALA A 200 -30.52 5.02 -4.03
C ALA A 200 -29.72 6.31 -4.28
N SER A 201 -29.50 6.67 -5.56
CA SER A 201 -28.90 7.94 -6.01
C SER A 201 -29.52 9.18 -5.32
N THR A 202 -30.79 9.09 -4.94
CA THR A 202 -31.54 10.15 -4.24
C THR A 202 -31.11 10.37 -2.78
N ALA A 203 -30.35 9.44 -2.16
CA ALA A 203 -29.86 9.55 -0.79
C ALA A 203 -28.54 10.34 -0.66
N TYR A 204 -27.84 10.61 -1.78
CA TYR A 204 -26.63 11.45 -1.78
C TYR A 204 -26.92 12.90 -1.37
N ALA A 205 -28.14 13.38 -1.65
CA ALA A 205 -28.52 14.76 -1.37
C ALA A 205 -28.54 15.06 0.14
N THR A 206 -28.86 14.10 0.99
CA THR A 206 -28.98 14.33 2.44
C THR A 206 -27.65 14.19 3.18
N ALA A 207 -26.69 13.39 2.66
CA ALA A 207 -25.43 13.12 3.33
C ALA A 207 -24.26 14.04 2.91
N ALA A 208 -24.26 14.55 1.66
CA ALA A 208 -23.24 15.51 1.20
C ALA A 208 -23.52 16.97 1.63
N GLN A 209 -24.72 17.24 2.15
CA GLN A 209 -25.09 18.53 2.72
C GLN A 209 -24.76 18.53 4.22
N GLY A 210 -23.51 18.78 4.56
CA GLY A 210 -23.15 19.21 5.91
C GLY A 210 -24.01 20.43 6.34
N THR A 211 -23.94 20.80 7.62
CA THR A 211 -24.74 21.86 8.31
C THR A 211 -24.74 23.26 7.65
N LEU A 212 -24.18 23.45 6.46
CA LEU A 212 -23.97 24.73 5.77
C LEU A 212 -24.86 24.95 4.54
N ALA A 213 -25.86 24.11 4.26
CA ALA A 213 -26.79 24.37 3.14
C ALA A 213 -27.85 25.46 3.42
N THR A 214 -27.95 25.98 4.64
CA THR A 214 -28.90 27.08 4.96
C THR A 214 -28.31 28.49 4.81
N ASN A 215 -26.99 28.62 4.67
CA ASN A 215 -26.32 29.93 4.65
C ASN A 215 -25.81 30.36 3.26
N ALA A 216 -25.96 29.51 2.24
CA ALA A 216 -25.48 29.78 0.88
C ALA A 216 -26.52 30.43 -0.04
N MET A 217 -27.76 30.63 0.42
CA MET A 217 -28.79 31.34 -0.34
C MET A 217 -29.05 32.70 0.30
N PRO A 218 -28.92 33.82 -0.43
CA PRO A 218 -29.39 35.10 0.05
C PRO A 218 -30.88 34.96 0.42
N LEU A 219 -31.27 35.58 1.53
CA LEU A 219 -32.61 35.50 2.13
C LEU A 219 -33.76 35.83 1.15
N SER A 220 -33.45 36.46 0.00
CA SER A 220 -34.36 36.80 -1.08
C SER A 220 -34.77 35.66 -2.01
N GLN A 221 -34.24 34.44 -1.83
CA GLN A 221 -34.61 33.26 -2.64
C GLN A 221 -35.14 32.08 -1.81
N LYS A 222 -35.84 32.33 -0.71
CA LYS A 222 -36.57 31.27 0.03
C LYS A 222 -37.76 30.66 -0.76
N GLY A 223 -37.89 30.95 -2.06
CA GLY A 223 -38.95 30.40 -2.90
C GLY A 223 -38.47 30.05 -4.29
N ALA A 224 -37.44 29.20 -4.45
CA ALA A 224 -37.14 28.59 -5.74
C ALA A 224 -36.15 27.42 -5.63
N VAL A 225 -36.53 26.32 -4.99
CA VAL A 225 -35.94 25.02 -5.35
C VAL A 225 -36.97 23.90 -5.15
N GLY A 226 -37.45 23.39 -6.28
CA GLY A 226 -38.20 22.13 -6.33
C GLY A 226 -39.70 22.24 -6.06
N GLY A 227 -40.45 22.75 -7.05
CA GLY A 227 -41.81 22.35 -7.46
C GLY A 227 -42.98 22.25 -6.46
N VAL A 228 -42.78 21.96 -5.19
CA VAL A 228 -43.83 21.67 -4.20
C VAL A 228 -44.40 22.95 -3.61
N ALA A 229 -43.57 23.98 -3.38
CA ALA A 229 -44.03 25.25 -2.82
C ALA A 229 -44.99 26.04 -3.74
N LEU A 230 -44.86 25.91 -5.07
CA LEU A 230 -45.75 26.59 -6.02
C LEU A 230 -47.17 26.01 -6.03
N PHE A 231 -47.34 24.71 -5.83
CA PHE A 231 -48.66 24.09 -5.80
C PHE A 231 -49.38 24.34 -4.48
N ASP A 232 -48.66 24.37 -3.36
CA ASP A 232 -49.24 24.68 -2.04
C ASP A 232 -49.71 26.13 -1.95
N ASP A 233 -48.91 27.10 -2.45
CA ASP A 233 -49.34 28.51 -2.50
C ASP A 233 -50.50 28.73 -3.47
N VAL A 234 -50.52 28.08 -4.63
CA VAL A 234 -51.65 28.18 -5.58
C VAL A 234 -52.90 27.51 -5.03
N THR A 235 -52.76 26.37 -4.33
CA THR A 235 -53.88 25.65 -3.71
C THR A 235 -54.43 26.42 -2.51
N ALA A 236 -53.58 27.10 -1.75
CA ALA A 236 -53.99 28.05 -0.71
C ALA A 236 -54.72 29.25 -1.33
N HIS A 237 -54.23 29.81 -2.43
CA HIS A 237 -54.89 30.92 -3.13
C HIS A 237 -56.24 30.52 -3.75
N LEU A 238 -56.40 29.28 -4.22
CA LEU A 238 -57.67 28.79 -4.79
C LEU A 238 -58.75 28.52 -3.72
N ALA A 239 -58.35 28.31 -2.46
CA ALA A 239 -59.27 27.96 -1.38
C ALA A 239 -59.83 29.19 -0.62
N GLU A 240 -59.32 30.39 -0.87
CA GLU A 240 -59.70 31.60 -0.14
C GLU A 240 -60.92 32.29 -0.77
N SER A 241 -62.11 32.02 -0.23
CA SER A 241 -63.35 32.74 -0.58
C SER A 241 -63.54 33.95 0.33
N ALA A 242 -63.74 35.14 -0.24
CA ALA A 242 -63.91 36.38 0.53
C ALA A 242 -65.25 36.42 1.27
N THR A 243 -65.25 36.82 2.54
CA THR A 243 -66.46 37.21 3.28
C THR A 243 -66.56 38.75 3.35
N LEU A 244 -67.71 39.31 3.76
CA LEU A 244 -67.84 40.77 3.96
C LEU A 244 -66.86 41.33 5.01
N SER A 245 -66.22 40.46 5.80
CA SER A 245 -65.38 40.80 6.95
C SER A 245 -63.89 40.48 6.75
N GLU A 246 -63.50 39.64 5.78
CA GLU A 246 -62.11 39.20 5.57
C GLU A 246 -61.54 39.70 4.23
N LEU A 247 -60.25 40.07 4.21
CA LEU A 247 -59.59 40.57 3.00
C LEU A 247 -59.25 39.42 2.05
N ALA A 248 -59.89 39.40 0.88
CA ALA A 248 -59.41 38.71 -0.31
C ALA A 248 -59.72 39.57 -1.55
N HIS A 249 -59.85 38.98 -2.74
CA HIS A 249 -59.85 39.72 -4.02
C HIS A 249 -61.06 40.66 -4.24
N VAL A 250 -62.27 40.29 -3.82
CA VAL A 250 -63.49 41.12 -3.85
C VAL A 250 -64.37 40.68 -2.69
N LYS A 251 -64.83 41.58 -1.81
CA LYS A 251 -65.64 41.19 -0.65
C LYS A 251 -67.09 41.04 -1.05
N HIS A 252 -67.70 39.88 -0.81
CA HIS A 252 -69.13 39.69 -1.09
C HIS A 252 -69.85 39.00 0.05
N GLY A 253 -71.17 39.15 0.11
CA GLY A 253 -72.00 38.44 1.08
C GLY A 253 -73.49 38.64 0.82
N THR A 254 -74.29 37.77 1.44
CA THR A 254 -75.75 37.87 1.42
C THR A 254 -76.24 38.20 2.82
N LEU A 255 -76.88 39.36 2.98
CA LEU A 255 -77.56 39.75 4.21
C LEU A 255 -79.05 39.44 4.07
N THR A 256 -79.71 39.03 5.14
CA THR A 256 -81.14 38.68 5.09
C THR A 256 -81.90 39.41 6.18
N THR A 257 -83.14 39.79 5.91
CA THR A 257 -84.04 40.42 6.88
C THR A 257 -85.49 40.17 6.49
N THR A 258 -86.43 40.39 7.39
CA THR A 258 -87.86 40.28 7.09
C THR A 258 -88.55 41.59 7.40
N LEU A 259 -89.22 42.15 6.39
CA LEU A 259 -90.06 43.33 6.54
C LEU A 259 -91.43 42.88 7.05
N ASP A 260 -91.80 43.33 8.25
CA ASP A 260 -93.17 43.15 8.73
C ASP A 260 -94.16 44.12 8.03
N THR A 261 -95.44 44.00 8.35
CA THR A 261 -96.55 44.72 7.72
C THR A 261 -96.78 46.14 8.26
N ALA A 262 -96.03 46.58 9.28
CA ALA A 262 -96.10 47.95 9.80
C ALA A 262 -95.24 48.90 8.95
N TRP A 263 -95.91 49.70 8.11
CA TRP A 263 -95.31 50.75 7.30
C TRP A 263 -95.72 52.12 7.81
N ALA A 264 -94.82 53.09 7.75
CA ALA A 264 -95.09 54.47 8.13
C ALA A 264 -95.74 55.24 6.97
N GLY A 265 -96.67 56.14 7.32
CA GLY A 265 -97.40 57.00 6.39
C GLY A 265 -98.89 56.65 6.30
N ALA A 266 -99.74 57.68 6.14
CA ALA A 266 -101.18 57.51 5.91
C ALA A 266 -101.53 57.50 4.41
N GLN A 267 -100.63 58.01 3.55
CA GLN A 267 -100.72 58.04 2.09
C GLN A 267 -99.33 57.83 1.48
N ALA A 268 -99.25 57.51 0.19
CA ALA A 268 -97.98 57.29 -0.50
C ALA A 268 -97.09 58.56 -0.55
N PRO A 269 -95.75 58.44 -0.48
CA PRO A 269 -95.00 57.19 -0.34
C PRO A 269 -95.00 56.67 1.10
N PHE A 270 -95.27 55.37 1.26
CA PHE A 270 -95.11 54.67 2.53
C PHE A 270 -93.64 54.33 2.74
N THR A 271 -93.15 54.42 3.98
CA THR A 271 -91.74 54.16 4.29
C THR A 271 -91.58 53.09 5.37
N LYS A 272 -90.48 52.33 5.30
CA LYS A 272 -90.10 51.39 6.34
C LYS A 272 -88.59 51.34 6.48
N THR A 273 -88.11 51.61 7.69
CA THR A 273 -86.71 51.41 8.04
C THR A 273 -86.57 50.05 8.70
N GLN A 274 -85.69 49.21 8.16
CA GLN A 274 -85.44 47.86 8.62
C GLN A 274 -83.98 47.72 9.03
N ALA A 275 -83.74 47.15 10.22
CA ALA A 275 -82.39 46.82 10.65
C ALA A 275 -81.85 45.64 9.83
N VAL A 276 -80.61 45.80 9.35
CA VAL A 276 -79.85 44.80 8.59
C VAL A 276 -78.41 44.89 9.06
N ALA A 277 -78.03 44.11 10.06
CA ALA A 277 -76.69 44.15 10.63
C ALA A 277 -75.63 43.86 9.55
N GLY A 278 -74.59 44.69 9.51
CA GLY A 278 -73.44 44.54 8.61
C GLY A 278 -73.58 45.22 7.24
N ILE A 279 -74.73 45.82 6.90
CA ILE A 279 -74.84 46.66 5.71
C ILE A 279 -74.23 48.05 5.96
N LEU A 280 -73.59 48.64 4.95
CA LEU A 280 -72.97 49.96 5.03
C LEU A 280 -73.73 50.97 4.17
N ALA A 281 -73.63 52.26 4.50
CA ALA A 281 -74.22 53.34 3.70
C ALA A 281 -73.66 53.43 2.26
N THR A 282 -72.49 52.86 2.01
CA THR A 282 -71.87 52.79 0.67
C THR A 282 -72.32 51.58 -0.15
N ASP A 283 -73.06 50.64 0.44
CA ASP A 283 -73.46 49.43 -0.26
C ASP A 283 -74.56 49.72 -1.28
N ASN A 284 -74.43 49.13 -2.47
CA ASN A 284 -75.47 49.10 -3.50
C ASN A 284 -75.95 47.65 -3.72
N PRO A 285 -76.77 47.10 -2.81
CA PRO A 285 -77.17 45.70 -2.86
C PRO A 285 -78.11 45.40 -4.02
N ILE A 286 -77.98 44.20 -4.59
CA ILE A 286 -79.06 43.60 -5.36
C ILE A 286 -80.02 42.95 -4.37
N VAL A 287 -81.26 43.41 -4.33
CA VAL A 287 -82.26 42.96 -3.37
C VAL A 287 -83.30 42.09 -4.04
N ASP A 288 -83.48 40.88 -3.52
CA ASP A 288 -84.47 39.91 -3.96
C ASP A 288 -85.40 39.56 -2.80
N VAL A 289 -86.68 39.36 -3.07
CA VAL A 289 -87.61 38.77 -2.10
C VAL A 289 -87.43 37.24 -2.09
N THR A 290 -87.38 36.66 -0.89
CA THR A 290 -87.25 35.21 -0.71
C THR A 290 -88.61 34.54 -0.83
N MET A 291 -88.75 33.70 -1.85
CA MET A 291 -89.91 32.83 -2.04
C MET A 291 -89.68 31.50 -1.32
N GLY A 292 -90.74 30.83 -0.87
CA GLY A 292 -90.54 29.57 -0.13
C GLY A 292 -91.76 29.05 0.62
N GLY A 293 -92.97 29.41 0.18
CA GLY A 293 -94.22 28.90 0.73
C GLY A 293 -95.03 28.13 -0.30
N THR A 294 -96.34 28.35 -0.28
CA THR A 294 -97.27 27.90 -1.32
C THR A 294 -97.32 28.91 -2.47
N TYR A 295 -97.82 28.53 -3.65
CA TYR A 295 -98.03 29.43 -4.79
C TYR A 295 -98.77 30.73 -4.41
N SER A 296 -99.82 30.62 -3.57
CA SER A 296 -100.57 31.77 -3.08
C SER A 296 -99.74 32.70 -2.17
N THR A 297 -98.79 32.16 -1.41
CA THR A 297 -97.88 32.95 -0.58
C THR A 297 -96.88 33.72 -1.45
N ASP A 298 -96.33 33.07 -2.47
CA ASP A 298 -95.34 33.68 -3.36
C ASP A 298 -95.99 34.74 -4.27
N GLU A 299 -97.22 34.52 -4.75
CA GLU A 299 -97.99 35.52 -5.50
C GLU A 299 -98.27 36.78 -4.65
N ALA A 300 -98.69 36.61 -3.40
CA ALA A 300 -98.91 37.73 -2.48
C ALA A 300 -97.61 38.50 -2.17
N ARG A 301 -96.47 37.79 -2.06
CA ARG A 301 -95.16 38.41 -1.86
C ARG A 301 -94.66 39.14 -3.10
N LEU A 302 -94.89 38.61 -4.31
CA LEU A 302 -94.57 39.27 -5.56
C LEU A 302 -95.36 40.58 -5.74
N ASP A 303 -96.67 40.53 -5.49
CA ASP A 303 -97.52 41.71 -5.57
C ASP A 303 -97.05 42.79 -4.57
N ALA A 304 -96.81 42.40 -3.32
CA ALA A 304 -96.29 43.28 -2.29
C ALA A 304 -94.89 43.84 -2.63
N TRP A 305 -93.99 43.03 -3.21
CA TRP A 305 -92.67 43.46 -3.65
C TRP A 305 -92.77 44.48 -4.79
N SER A 306 -93.70 44.30 -5.73
CA SER A 306 -93.92 45.23 -6.85
C SER A 306 -94.34 46.64 -6.43
N GLN A 307 -94.86 46.80 -5.20
CA GLN A 307 -95.23 48.10 -4.66
C GLN A 307 -94.02 48.92 -4.17
N ILE A 308 -92.88 48.27 -3.90
CA ILE A 308 -91.65 48.91 -3.45
C ILE A 308 -90.89 49.42 -4.67
N TYR A 309 -90.57 50.72 -4.70
CA TYR A 309 -89.93 51.35 -5.86
C TYR A 309 -88.51 51.86 -5.58
N ARG A 310 -88.11 51.96 -4.31
CA ARG A 310 -86.78 52.45 -3.93
C ARG A 310 -86.34 51.88 -2.59
N ILE A 311 -85.05 51.58 -2.49
CA ILE A 311 -84.38 51.19 -1.26
C ILE A 311 -83.12 52.06 -1.14
N THR A 312 -82.86 52.60 0.05
CA THR A 312 -81.63 53.32 0.38
C THR A 312 -80.93 52.63 1.54
N THR A 313 -79.61 52.52 1.47
CA THR A 313 -78.77 51.91 2.51
C THR A 313 -78.25 52.95 3.49
N ALA A 314 -78.09 52.54 4.73
CA ALA A 314 -77.39 53.26 5.79
C ALA A 314 -76.58 52.23 6.58
N ASN A 315 -75.70 52.66 7.49
CA ASN A 315 -75.00 51.70 8.35
C ASN A 315 -76.03 50.92 9.18
N ASP A 316 -75.96 49.59 9.10
CA ASP A 316 -76.79 48.60 9.79
C ASP A 316 -78.30 48.68 9.51
N SER A 317 -78.72 49.41 8.48
CA SER A 317 -80.14 49.54 8.14
C SER A 317 -80.40 49.87 6.67
N ILE A 318 -81.61 49.56 6.24
CA ILE A 318 -82.15 49.99 4.94
C ILE A 318 -83.45 50.74 5.14
N THR A 319 -83.76 51.66 4.24
CA THR A 319 -85.06 52.33 4.19
C THR A 319 -85.72 52.08 2.85
N LEU A 320 -86.91 51.51 2.87
CA LEU A 320 -87.71 51.18 1.69
C LEU A 320 -88.83 52.19 1.50
N TYR A 321 -89.18 52.45 0.25
CA TYR A 321 -90.25 53.34 -0.15
C TYR A 321 -91.23 52.61 -1.06
N ALA A 322 -92.52 52.67 -0.74
CA ALA A 322 -93.57 51.95 -1.44
C ALA A 322 -94.71 52.85 -1.90
N LYS A 323 -95.30 52.50 -3.05
CA LYS A 323 -96.50 53.16 -3.61
C LYS A 323 -97.77 52.80 -2.84
N LYS A 324 -97.79 51.61 -2.24
CA LYS A 324 -98.83 51.10 -1.37
C LYS A 324 -98.18 50.26 -0.27
N ALA A 325 -98.66 50.36 0.97
CA ALA A 325 -98.12 49.57 2.08
C ALA A 325 -98.34 48.07 1.85
N PRO A 326 -97.28 47.25 1.80
CA PRO A 326 -97.36 45.79 1.83
C PRO A 326 -98.20 45.27 3.00
N THR A 327 -99.13 44.37 2.71
CA THR A 327 -100.00 43.72 3.71
C THR A 327 -99.52 42.33 4.13
N VAL A 328 -98.43 41.84 3.54
CA VAL A 328 -97.78 40.57 3.87
C VAL A 328 -96.32 40.81 4.25
N ALA A 329 -95.79 39.96 5.14
CA ALA A 329 -94.38 40.03 5.52
C ALA A 329 -93.47 39.59 4.37
N LEU A 330 -92.41 40.35 4.12
CA LEU A 330 -91.49 40.15 3.01
C LEU A 330 -90.10 39.75 3.55
N PRO A 331 -89.75 38.46 3.55
CA PRO A 331 -88.37 38.06 3.74
C PRO A 331 -87.55 38.45 2.50
N ILE A 332 -86.47 39.18 2.68
CA ILE A 332 -85.61 39.68 1.60
C ILE A 332 -84.16 39.26 1.81
N GLN A 333 -83.46 39.11 0.69
CA GLN A 333 -82.02 38.86 0.61
C GLN A 333 -81.36 40.03 -0.11
N LEU A 334 -80.29 40.55 0.48
CA LEU A 334 -79.47 41.64 -0.05
C LEU A 334 -78.10 41.08 -0.39
N LYS A 335 -77.82 40.94 -1.69
CA LYS A 335 -76.51 40.54 -2.20
C LYS A 335 -75.64 41.78 -2.33
N VAL A 336 -74.59 41.84 -1.51
CA VAL A 336 -73.65 42.96 -1.44
C VAL A 336 -72.32 42.51 -1.99
N VAL A 337 -71.72 43.37 -2.83
CA VAL A 337 -70.33 43.24 -3.32
C VAL A 337 -69.62 44.56 -3.00
N ARG A 338 -68.42 44.49 -2.43
CA ARG A 338 -67.56 45.60 -2.01
C ARG A 338 -66.15 45.42 -2.55
#